data_AF-A0A813L267-F1
#
_entry.id   AF-A0A813L267-F1
#
_cell.length_a   1.000
_cell.length_b   1.000
_cell.length_c   1.000
_cell.angle_alpha   90.00
_cell.angle_beta   90.00
_cell.angle_gamma   90.00
#
_symmetry.space_group_name_H-M   'P 1'
#
loop_
_entity.id
_entity.type
_entity.pdbx_description
1 polymer ?
#
loop_
_entity_poly.entity_id
_entity_poly.type
_entity_poly.pdbx_seq_one_letter_code
_entity_poly.pdbx_strand_id
1 'polypeptide(L)'
;MHIVKYIKRFGVHPCHGGKLEVSELVPLHFHKNAQGQLHCPVTMKVLGNNTPVCANMSSGHVYSTETVLELNKKTKNWCVVVPQDLVLQGRHVCVCAGPMKLVGWQSPSFRLLPIQLGSDAEATAAAEKADPEGTALDKVSAKKAAAERKERADQDAEAYKNRKLNDRYSGNEVSASFTSTSENLRTENTMRKLTEEEELQDLYDTVRKNKAKGYVRFITTGGMLNIELHTDIVPRTTDNFLRLCERNYYDNTIFHRLIKNFMLQGGDPTGTGKGGQSGFEGGRAFKDEYDSRLMHQGPGVVSMANNGKNTNRSQFFVSLKSCQHLDMKHSVFGRVVGGLQLLEVLNGWETDSKDKPTKEIRLIRTEVFKNPFKEALAEAAKPKDEKVIDPVATWFSNRRDPMVEHKNRTSGTVGKYLEEALPLMPGEKRKAKDLPAEEVEYANVTQKSKKVRTSFDFSKW
;
A
#
# COMPACT_ATOMS: atom_id res chain seq x y z
N MET A 1 -39.43 -1.42 11.47
CA MET A 1 -39.69 -1.87 10.08
C MET A 1 -40.41 -3.21 10.13
N HIS A 2 -41.64 -3.34 9.62
CA HIS A 2 -42.32 -4.65 9.58
C HIS A 2 -41.90 -5.40 8.31
N ILE A 3 -41.17 -6.50 8.45
CA ILE A 3 -40.69 -7.31 7.30
C ILE A 3 -41.84 -7.76 6.39
N VAL A 4 -43.01 -8.05 6.97
CA VAL A 4 -44.24 -8.40 6.23
C VAL A 4 -44.71 -7.26 5.32
N LYS A 5 -44.63 -6.00 5.78
CA LYS A 5 -45.00 -4.83 4.96
C LYS A 5 -43.99 -4.61 3.83
N TYR A 6 -42.73 -4.94 4.06
CA TYR A 6 -41.66 -4.84 3.06
C TYR A 6 -41.83 -5.88 1.95
N ILE A 7 -42.03 -7.16 2.32
CA ILE A 7 -42.20 -8.24 1.34
C ILE A 7 -43.47 -8.05 0.51
N LYS A 8 -44.57 -7.59 1.10
CA LYS A 8 -45.79 -7.25 0.35
C LYS A 8 -45.59 -6.15 -0.70
N ARG A 9 -44.61 -5.25 -0.49
CA ARG A 9 -44.32 -4.14 -1.41
C ARG A 9 -43.29 -4.49 -2.47
N PHE A 10 -42.26 -5.26 -2.11
CA PHE A 10 -41.09 -5.47 -2.97
C PHE A 10 -40.89 -6.92 -3.41
N GLY A 11 -41.51 -7.91 -2.74
CA GLY A 11 -41.40 -9.34 -3.09
C GLY A 11 -39.98 -9.92 -3.04
N VAL A 12 -39.03 -9.23 -2.39
CA VAL A 12 -37.61 -9.59 -2.36
C VAL A 12 -37.05 -9.66 -0.94
N HIS A 13 -36.02 -10.48 -0.75
CA HIS A 13 -35.29 -10.64 0.49
C HIS A 13 -34.37 -9.42 0.75
N PRO A 14 -34.46 -8.76 1.92
CA PRO A 14 -33.77 -7.49 2.19
C PRO A 14 -32.23 -7.57 2.14
N CYS A 15 -31.63 -8.73 2.45
CA CYS A 15 -30.16 -8.89 2.50
C CYS A 15 -29.52 -9.51 1.24
N HIS A 16 -30.30 -10.26 0.44
CA HIS A 16 -29.78 -11.07 -0.67
C HIS A 16 -30.43 -10.72 -2.01
N GLY A 17 -31.55 -10.00 -2.02
CA GLY A 17 -32.26 -9.62 -3.23
C GLY A 17 -32.97 -10.77 -3.96
N GLY A 18 -32.94 -12.00 -3.42
CA GLY A 18 -33.71 -13.14 -3.95
C GLY A 18 -35.22 -12.93 -3.76
N LYS A 19 -36.05 -13.65 -4.53
CA LYS A 19 -37.51 -13.66 -4.32
C LYS A 19 -37.82 -14.28 -2.95
N LEU A 20 -38.76 -13.68 -2.22
CA LEU A 20 -39.18 -14.16 -0.90
C LEU A 20 -40.69 -13.97 -0.77
N GLU A 21 -41.40 -15.04 -0.44
CA GLU A 21 -42.84 -14.98 -0.18
C GLU A 21 -43.14 -14.89 1.34
N VAL A 22 -44.32 -14.38 1.68
CA VAL A 22 -44.73 -14.25 3.10
C VAL A 22 -44.94 -15.63 3.76
N SER A 23 -45.28 -16.65 2.96
CA SER A 23 -45.44 -18.05 3.36
C SER A 23 -44.13 -18.69 3.84
N GLU A 24 -42.98 -18.19 3.40
CA GLU A 24 -41.66 -18.72 3.73
C GLU A 24 -41.10 -18.17 5.05
N LEU A 25 -41.78 -17.20 5.67
CA LEU A 25 -41.39 -16.64 6.97
C LEU A 25 -41.83 -17.53 8.12
N VAL A 26 -40.90 -17.83 9.03
CA VAL A 26 -41.21 -18.53 10.29
C VAL A 26 -41.69 -17.51 11.33
N PRO A 27 -42.90 -17.65 11.89
CA PRO A 27 -43.37 -16.80 12.98
C PRO A 27 -42.60 -17.12 14.27
N LEU A 28 -42.10 -16.09 14.95
CA LEU A 28 -41.37 -16.25 16.21
C LEU A 28 -42.31 -16.16 17.42
N HIS A 29 -42.24 -17.16 18.29
CA HIS A 29 -43.04 -17.26 19.51
C HIS A 29 -42.18 -16.94 20.75
N PHE A 30 -42.50 -15.83 21.41
CA PHE A 30 -41.84 -15.40 22.64
C PHE A 30 -42.69 -15.74 23.87
N HIS A 31 -42.07 -16.28 24.91
CA HIS A 31 -42.73 -16.59 26.18
C HIS A 31 -42.70 -15.39 27.14
N LYS A 32 -43.81 -15.15 27.83
CA LYS A 32 -43.97 -14.06 28.81
C LYS A 32 -44.15 -14.63 30.21
N ASN A 33 -43.48 -14.02 31.18
CA ASN A 33 -43.65 -14.33 32.60
C ASN A 33 -45.01 -13.81 33.11
N ALA A 34 -45.40 -14.20 34.33
CA ALA A 34 -46.59 -13.67 35.00
C ALA A 34 -46.59 -12.12 35.12
N GLN A 35 -45.40 -11.50 35.11
CA GLN A 35 -45.21 -10.04 35.13
C GLN A 35 -45.18 -9.41 33.72
N GLY A 36 -45.51 -10.15 32.65
CA GLY A 36 -45.56 -9.66 31.28
C GLY A 36 -44.20 -9.50 30.56
N GLN A 37 -43.10 -9.75 31.26
CA GLN A 37 -41.74 -9.66 30.70
C GLN A 37 -41.39 -10.88 29.85
N LEU A 38 -40.66 -10.68 28.75
CA LEU A 38 -40.17 -11.76 27.90
C LEU A 38 -39.12 -12.60 28.66
N HIS A 39 -39.22 -13.92 28.62
CA HIS A 39 -38.27 -14.81 29.29
C HIS A 39 -37.96 -16.05 28.44
N CYS A 40 -36.83 -16.68 28.76
CA CYS A 40 -36.48 -17.97 28.19
C CYS A 40 -37.24 -19.10 28.92
N PRO A 41 -37.99 -19.98 28.22
CA PRO A 41 -38.86 -20.97 28.86
C PRO A 41 -38.10 -22.05 29.66
N VAL A 42 -36.81 -22.27 29.37
CA VAL A 42 -36.00 -23.30 30.04
C VAL A 42 -35.32 -22.79 31.31
N THR A 43 -34.72 -21.60 31.25
CA THR A 43 -33.95 -21.05 32.39
C THR A 43 -34.71 -19.98 33.17
N MET A 44 -35.91 -19.62 32.72
CA MET A 44 -36.74 -18.55 33.29
C MET A 44 -36.05 -17.17 33.37
N LYS A 45 -34.87 -17.01 32.75
CA LYS A 45 -34.15 -15.74 32.68
C LYS A 45 -34.91 -14.75 31.79
N VAL A 46 -35.06 -13.52 32.27
CA VAL A 46 -35.69 -12.43 31.52
C VAL A 46 -34.79 -12.02 30.35
N LEU A 47 -35.39 -11.89 29.16
CA LEU A 47 -34.71 -11.47 27.94
C LEU A 47 -34.72 -9.94 27.86
N GLY A 48 -33.56 -9.31 28.08
CA GLY A 48 -33.37 -7.88 27.92
C GLY A 48 -32.91 -7.49 26.52
N ASN A 49 -32.83 -6.19 26.25
CA ASN A 49 -32.41 -5.64 24.94
C ASN A 49 -31.00 -6.10 24.50
N ASN A 50 -30.15 -6.49 25.45
CA ASN A 50 -28.76 -6.90 25.20
C ASN A 50 -28.56 -8.42 25.27
N THR A 51 -29.61 -9.20 25.51
CA THR A 51 -29.50 -10.66 25.64
C THR A 51 -29.53 -11.29 24.24
N PRO A 52 -28.49 -12.06 23.83
CA PRO A 52 -28.51 -12.73 22.54
C PRO A 52 -29.53 -13.88 22.56
N VAL A 53 -30.41 -13.93 21.56
CA VAL A 53 -31.47 -14.94 21.45
C VAL A 53 -31.26 -15.84 20.23
N CYS A 54 -31.76 -17.05 20.34
CA CYS A 54 -31.74 -18.04 19.27
C CYS A 54 -33.15 -18.62 19.11
N ALA A 55 -33.55 -18.93 17.88
CA ALA A 55 -34.86 -19.47 17.57
C ALA A 55 -34.72 -20.86 16.94
N ASN A 56 -35.65 -21.75 17.28
CA ASN A 56 -35.82 -23.00 16.56
C ASN A 56 -36.52 -22.72 15.22
N MET A 57 -35.90 -23.10 14.11
CA MET A 57 -36.39 -22.85 12.77
C MET A 57 -37.64 -23.68 12.44
N SER A 58 -37.81 -24.83 13.09
CA SER A 58 -38.95 -25.73 12.84
C SER A 58 -40.20 -25.32 13.62
N SER A 59 -40.05 -24.85 14.87
CA SER A 59 -41.17 -24.52 15.75
C SER A 59 -41.37 -23.01 15.99
N GLY A 60 -40.37 -22.18 15.69
CA GLY A 60 -40.41 -20.74 15.91
C GLY A 60 -40.23 -20.30 17.36
N HIS A 61 -40.05 -21.23 18.32
CA HIS A 61 -39.83 -20.87 19.73
C HIS A 61 -38.45 -20.23 19.96
N VAL A 62 -38.43 -19.19 20.81
CA VAL A 62 -37.23 -18.39 21.08
C VAL A 62 -36.62 -18.73 22.45
N TYR A 63 -35.32 -18.99 22.45
CA TYR A 63 -34.49 -19.35 23.61
C TYR A 63 -33.32 -18.37 23.76
N SER A 64 -32.74 -18.28 24.96
CA SER A 64 -31.49 -17.53 25.16
C SER A 64 -30.30 -18.31 24.60
N THR A 65 -29.38 -17.62 23.92
CA THR A 65 -28.20 -18.26 23.31
C THR A 65 -27.31 -18.95 24.34
N GLU A 66 -27.25 -18.40 25.56
CA GLU A 66 -26.54 -19.02 26.69
C GLU A 66 -27.10 -20.41 26.99
N THR A 67 -28.44 -20.56 27.01
CA THR A 67 -29.11 -21.81 27.35
C THR A 67 -28.81 -22.92 26.34
N VAL A 68 -28.80 -22.58 25.06
CA VAL A 68 -28.46 -23.52 23.98
C VAL A 68 -26.99 -23.90 24.04
N LEU A 69 -26.09 -22.97 24.35
CA LEU A 69 -24.67 -23.26 24.52
C LEU A 69 -24.41 -24.15 25.74
N GLU A 70 -25.07 -23.89 26.85
CA GLU A 70 -24.90 -24.68 28.07
C GLU A 70 -25.45 -26.10 27.91
N LEU A 71 -26.67 -26.23 27.38
CA LEU A 71 -27.32 -27.52 27.21
C LEU A 71 -26.61 -28.38 26.14
N ASN A 72 -26.19 -27.77 25.01
CA ASN A 72 -25.66 -28.54 23.88
C ASN A 72 -24.13 -28.62 23.85
N LYS A 73 -23.40 -27.51 24.09
CA LYS A 73 -21.94 -27.44 23.87
C LYS A 73 -21.15 -27.99 25.06
N LYS A 74 -21.56 -27.73 26.30
CA LYS A 74 -20.89 -28.28 27.50
C LYS A 74 -21.12 -29.79 27.62
N THR A 75 -22.34 -30.24 27.33
CA THR A 75 -22.76 -31.65 27.47
C THR A 75 -22.46 -32.52 26.23
N LYS A 76 -21.98 -31.93 25.12
CA LYS A 76 -21.79 -32.57 23.80
C LYS A 76 -23.04 -33.29 23.24
N ASN A 77 -24.23 -32.96 23.75
CA ASN A 77 -25.48 -33.58 23.34
C ASN A 77 -26.29 -32.59 22.50
N TRP A 78 -26.31 -32.81 21.18
CA TRP A 78 -27.03 -31.96 20.22
C TRP A 78 -28.47 -32.41 19.96
N CYS A 79 -29.06 -33.16 20.88
CA CYS A 79 -30.45 -33.61 20.85
C CYS A 79 -31.00 -33.47 22.27
N VAL A 80 -31.51 -32.30 22.59
CA VAL A 80 -32.14 -32.04 23.89
C VAL A 80 -33.64 -31.89 23.65
N VAL A 81 -34.43 -32.69 24.38
CA VAL A 81 -35.89 -32.56 24.42
C VAL A 81 -36.20 -31.40 25.34
N VAL A 82 -36.90 -30.39 24.83
CA VAL A 82 -37.33 -29.22 25.61
C VAL A 82 -38.84 -29.33 25.82
N PRO A 83 -39.41 -28.91 26.95
CA PRO A 83 -40.83 -29.15 27.25
C PRO A 83 -41.81 -28.65 26.17
N GLN A 84 -41.41 -27.64 25.38
CA GLN A 84 -42.21 -27.07 24.30
C GLN A 84 -41.78 -27.55 22.89
N ASP A 85 -40.59 -28.15 22.76
CA ASP A 85 -40.00 -28.59 21.50
C ASP A 85 -39.52 -30.05 21.59
N LEU A 86 -40.08 -30.92 20.74
CA LEU A 86 -39.81 -32.37 20.79
C LEU A 86 -38.31 -32.70 20.66
N VAL A 87 -37.56 -31.99 19.81
CA VAL A 87 -36.10 -32.14 19.68
C VAL A 87 -35.46 -30.82 19.22
N LEU A 88 -34.52 -30.28 20.01
CA LEU A 88 -33.60 -29.23 19.54
C LEU A 88 -32.34 -29.87 18.97
N GLN A 89 -32.25 -29.97 17.64
CA GLN A 89 -30.99 -30.32 16.97
C GLN A 89 -30.23 -29.08 16.52
N GLY A 90 -28.90 -29.13 16.56
CA GLY A 90 -28.03 -28.01 16.18
C GLY A 90 -28.27 -27.46 14.76
N ARG A 91 -28.79 -28.29 13.84
CA ARG A 91 -29.14 -27.88 12.47
C ARG A 91 -30.37 -26.96 12.39
N HIS A 92 -31.23 -26.97 13.40
CA HIS A 92 -32.48 -26.20 13.44
C HIS A 92 -32.37 -24.93 14.28
N VAL A 93 -31.18 -24.58 14.80
CA VAL A 93 -31.00 -23.38 15.63
C VAL A 93 -30.48 -22.22 14.79
N CYS A 94 -31.26 -21.14 14.71
CA CYS A 94 -30.81 -19.88 14.14
C CYS A 94 -30.43 -18.91 15.27
N VAL A 95 -29.23 -18.30 15.20
CA VAL A 95 -28.81 -17.28 16.17
C VAL A 95 -29.24 -15.91 15.65
N CYS A 96 -30.18 -15.27 16.35
CA CYS A 96 -30.62 -13.92 16.05
C CYS A 96 -29.64 -12.94 16.73
N ALA A 97 -28.90 -12.18 15.94
CA ALA A 97 -27.83 -11.30 16.45
C ALA A 97 -28.34 -10.28 17.48
N GLY A 98 -27.60 -10.11 18.58
CA GLY A 98 -27.78 -9.00 19.52
C GLY A 98 -27.13 -7.71 18.99
N PRO A 99 -27.58 -6.52 19.44
CA PRO A 99 -27.22 -5.23 18.85
C PRO A 99 -25.72 -4.85 18.93
N MET A 100 -24.90 -5.54 19.73
CA MET A 100 -23.47 -5.23 19.88
C MET A 100 -22.51 -6.06 18.99
N LYS A 101 -22.99 -7.02 18.20
CA LYS A 101 -22.16 -7.73 17.21
C LYS A 101 -22.53 -7.33 15.78
N LEU A 102 -22.28 -6.07 15.43
CA LEU A 102 -22.28 -5.59 14.04
C LEU A 102 -20.94 -5.82 13.33
N VAL A 103 -19.89 -6.09 14.10
CA VAL A 103 -18.53 -6.31 13.57
C VAL A 103 -18.39 -7.76 13.13
N GLY A 104 -18.73 -8.04 11.87
CA GLY A 104 -18.56 -9.35 11.25
C GLY A 104 -19.60 -9.71 10.18
N TRP A 105 -20.71 -8.97 10.09
CA TRP A 105 -21.81 -9.23 9.15
C TRP A 105 -22.12 -8.01 8.26
N GLN A 106 -21.08 -7.32 7.76
CA GLN A 106 -21.25 -6.48 6.58
C GLN A 106 -21.10 -7.37 5.34
N SER A 107 -22.20 -7.94 4.87
CA SER A 107 -22.27 -8.41 3.49
C SER A 107 -22.29 -7.15 2.60
N PRO A 108 -21.45 -7.03 1.55
CA PRO A 108 -21.42 -5.86 0.67
C PRO A 108 -22.68 -5.72 -0.22
N SER A 109 -23.70 -6.56 -0.02
CA SER A 109 -24.88 -6.68 -0.87
C SER A 109 -26.18 -6.17 -0.23
N PHE A 110 -26.12 -5.21 0.68
CA PHE A 110 -27.31 -4.40 0.99
C PHE A 110 -27.59 -3.47 -0.21
N ARG A 111 -28.41 -3.96 -1.15
CA ARG A 111 -28.91 -3.15 -2.25
C ARG A 111 -29.99 -2.23 -1.68
N LEU A 112 -29.61 -0.99 -1.35
CA LEU A 112 -30.58 0.10 -1.23
C LEU A 112 -31.23 0.25 -2.60
N LEU A 113 -32.38 -0.38 -2.80
CA LEU A 113 -33.19 -0.12 -3.99
C LEU A 113 -33.57 1.37 -3.91
N PRO A 114 -33.18 2.19 -4.90
CA PRO A 114 -33.71 3.55 -4.97
C PRO A 114 -35.22 3.39 -5.11
N ILE A 115 -35.96 3.94 -4.15
CA ILE A 115 -37.35 4.29 -4.41
C ILE A 115 -37.27 5.28 -5.56
N GLN A 116 -37.60 4.83 -6.77
CA GLN A 116 -37.89 5.73 -7.88
C GLN A 116 -39.14 6.51 -7.46
N LEU A 117 -38.93 7.60 -6.72
CA LEU A 117 -39.81 8.74 -6.82
C LEU A 117 -39.64 9.23 -8.26
N GLY A 118 -40.64 8.90 -9.08
CA GLY A 118 -40.86 9.56 -10.35
C GLY A 118 -40.85 11.07 -10.14
N SER A 119 -40.41 11.76 -11.17
CA SER A 119 -40.37 13.21 -11.32
C SER A 119 -41.57 13.93 -10.68
N ASP A 120 -41.35 14.53 -9.52
CA ASP A 120 -42.11 15.67 -9.03
C ASP A 120 -41.12 16.80 -8.73
N ALA A 121 -40.53 17.33 -9.79
CA ALA A 121 -39.81 18.61 -9.79
C ALA A 121 -40.78 19.82 -9.63
N GLU A 122 -42.04 19.57 -9.25
CA GLU A 122 -43.02 20.61 -8.88
C GLU A 122 -43.38 20.61 -7.39
N ALA A 123 -42.78 19.75 -6.55
CA ALA A 123 -43.09 19.68 -5.12
C ALA A 123 -42.10 20.40 -4.18
N THR A 124 -41.07 21.08 -4.71
CA THR A 124 -40.14 21.90 -3.88
C THR A 124 -40.62 23.34 -3.67
N ALA A 125 -41.78 23.72 -4.20
CA ALA A 125 -42.43 25.00 -3.89
C ALA A 125 -43.53 24.89 -2.79
N ALA A 126 -43.80 23.69 -2.27
CA ALA A 126 -44.94 23.42 -1.37
C ALA A 126 -44.55 22.88 0.02
N ALA A 127 -43.26 22.90 0.39
CA ALA A 127 -42.80 22.53 1.74
C ALA A 127 -42.26 23.73 2.54
N GLU A 128 -42.67 24.95 2.19
CA GLU A 128 -42.42 26.17 2.98
C GLU A 128 -43.66 26.62 3.78
N LYS A 129 -44.71 25.80 3.85
CA LYS A 129 -45.92 26.08 4.63
C LYS A 129 -46.43 24.83 5.35
N ALA A 130 -45.77 24.45 6.44
CA ALA A 130 -46.38 23.86 7.62
C ALA A 130 -45.35 23.81 8.77
N ASP A 131 -45.71 24.48 9.86
CA ASP A 131 -45.16 24.45 11.23
C ASP A 131 -43.73 25.00 11.49
N PRO A 132 -43.63 26.24 12.01
CA PRO A 132 -42.39 26.92 12.34
C PRO A 132 -42.07 26.78 13.84
N GLU A 133 -41.71 25.60 14.33
CA GLU A 133 -41.10 25.47 15.67
C GLU A 133 -39.90 24.52 15.65
N GLY A 134 -38.84 24.97 14.97
CA GLY A 134 -37.48 24.49 15.20
C GLY A 134 -36.61 25.71 15.39
N THR A 135 -36.06 25.88 16.60
CA THR A 135 -35.33 27.11 16.96
C THR A 135 -34.13 27.33 16.04
N ALA A 136 -33.75 28.58 15.78
CA ALA A 136 -32.59 28.92 14.95
C ALA A 136 -31.30 28.23 15.41
N LEU A 137 -31.23 27.83 16.68
CA LEU A 137 -30.17 27.03 17.29
C LEU A 137 -30.04 25.63 16.68
N ASP A 138 -31.14 24.98 16.28
CA ASP A 138 -31.14 23.62 15.73
C ASP A 138 -30.61 23.57 14.29
N LYS A 139 -30.81 24.64 13.52
CA LYS A 139 -30.27 24.78 12.16
C LYS A 139 -28.77 25.11 12.17
N VAL A 140 -28.32 25.88 13.17
CA VAL A 140 -26.91 26.20 13.37
C VAL A 140 -26.14 24.98 13.89
N SER A 141 -26.72 24.22 14.82
CA SER A 141 -26.11 22.99 15.37
C SER A 141 -25.99 21.89 14.31
N ALA A 142 -26.99 21.74 13.44
CA ALA A 142 -26.92 20.79 12.32
C ALA A 142 -25.84 21.15 11.28
N LYS A 143 -25.69 22.44 10.95
CA LYS A 143 -24.61 22.91 10.06
C LYS A 143 -23.22 22.72 10.68
N LYS A 144 -23.08 23.00 11.97
CA LYS A 144 -21.83 22.82 12.71
C LYS A 144 -21.45 21.33 12.79
N ALA A 145 -22.41 20.45 13.07
CA ALA A 145 -22.20 19.00 13.09
C ALA A 145 -21.84 18.44 11.70
N ALA A 146 -22.38 19.01 10.61
CA ALA A 146 -22.02 18.63 9.26
C ALA A 146 -20.59 19.08 8.89
N ALA A 147 -20.17 20.28 9.31
CA ALA A 147 -18.81 20.78 9.13
C ALA A 147 -17.80 19.94 9.92
N GLU A 148 -18.08 19.65 11.19
CA GLU A 148 -17.25 18.80 12.05
C GLU A 148 -17.13 17.36 11.49
N ARG A 149 -18.20 16.81 10.91
CA ARG A 149 -18.14 15.51 10.21
C ARG A 149 -17.28 15.55 8.95
N LYS A 150 -17.31 16.66 8.21
CA LYS A 150 -16.49 16.83 7.00
C LYS A 150 -15.01 16.99 7.38
N GLU A 151 -14.70 17.82 8.36
CA GLU A 151 -13.34 17.96 8.90
C GLU A 151 -12.80 16.63 9.45
N ARG A 152 -13.63 15.87 10.18
CA ARG A 152 -13.24 14.54 10.66
C ARG A 152 -13.03 13.55 9.52
N ALA A 153 -13.86 13.58 8.47
CA ALA A 153 -13.68 12.75 7.28
C ALA A 153 -12.42 13.13 6.48
N ASP A 154 -12.11 14.42 6.36
CA ASP A 154 -10.89 14.92 5.71
C ASP A 154 -9.64 14.52 6.54
N GLN A 155 -9.71 14.62 7.87
CA GLN A 155 -8.68 14.14 8.79
C GLN A 155 -8.50 12.61 8.72
N ASP A 156 -9.59 11.84 8.65
CA ASP A 156 -9.56 10.38 8.51
C ASP A 156 -9.01 9.95 7.14
N ALA A 157 -9.31 10.69 6.07
CA ALA A 157 -8.77 10.46 4.73
C ALA A 157 -7.27 10.80 4.64
N GLU A 158 -6.83 11.87 5.31
CA GLU A 158 -5.42 12.23 5.45
C GLU A 158 -4.67 11.23 6.33
N ALA A 159 -5.28 10.77 7.43
CA ALA A 159 -4.76 9.68 8.26
C ALA A 159 -4.67 8.36 7.48
N TYR A 160 -5.62 8.06 6.59
CA TYR A 160 -5.59 6.88 5.71
C TYR A 160 -4.47 6.94 4.66
N LYS A 161 -4.21 8.13 4.08
CA LYS A 161 -3.04 8.34 3.19
C LYS A 161 -1.72 8.14 3.94
N ASN A 162 -1.64 8.66 5.17
CA ASN A 162 -0.47 8.51 6.04
C ASN A 162 -0.31 7.08 6.59
N ARG A 163 -1.39 6.28 6.64
CA ARG A 163 -1.37 4.87 7.05
C ARG A 163 -0.46 4.04 6.13
N LYS A 164 -0.48 4.29 4.81
CA LYS A 164 0.40 3.61 3.85
C LYS A 164 1.90 3.91 4.04
N LEU A 165 2.25 4.97 4.78
CA LEU A 165 3.63 5.36 5.07
C LEU A 165 4.10 4.93 6.47
N ASN A 166 3.17 4.79 7.44
CA ASN A 166 3.47 4.61 8.87
C ASN A 166 3.38 3.17 9.41
N ASP A 167 3.22 2.15 8.59
CA ASP A 167 2.92 0.78 9.05
C ASP A 167 3.98 0.12 9.96
N ARG A 168 5.17 0.73 10.15
CA ARG A 168 6.27 0.12 10.92
C ARG A 168 6.28 0.43 12.41
N TYR A 169 5.69 1.54 12.87
CA TYR A 169 5.81 1.98 14.27
C TYR A 169 4.47 2.42 14.87
N SER A 170 4.08 1.76 15.95
CA SER A 170 3.02 2.25 16.84
C SER A 170 3.52 3.47 17.62
N GLY A 171 2.62 4.41 17.93
CA GLY A 171 2.92 5.45 18.91
C GLY A 171 3.22 4.81 20.27
N ASN A 172 4.44 5.01 20.79
CA ASN A 172 4.87 4.51 22.10
C ASN A 172 4.28 5.30 23.28
N GLU A 173 3.13 5.93 23.09
CA GLU A 173 2.43 6.70 24.14
C GLU A 173 1.71 5.79 25.14
N VAL A 174 1.82 4.47 24.98
CA VAL A 174 1.21 3.49 25.87
C VAL A 174 2.17 3.23 27.02
N SER A 175 1.96 3.93 28.14
CA SER A 175 2.49 3.70 29.50
C SER A 175 3.67 4.57 29.94
N ALA A 176 3.44 5.87 30.17
CA ALA A 176 4.27 6.67 31.07
C ALA A 176 3.62 6.77 32.45
N SER A 177 3.81 5.76 33.31
CA SER A 177 3.44 5.85 34.73
C SER A 177 4.44 5.09 35.61
N PHE A 178 5.61 5.69 35.79
CA PHE A 178 6.50 5.36 36.91
C PHE A 178 7.06 6.60 37.64
N THR A 179 6.94 7.80 37.05
CA THR A 179 7.29 9.07 37.69
C THR A 179 6.09 10.03 37.61
N SER A 180 6.01 10.99 38.54
CA SER A 180 4.82 11.71 39.02
C SER A 180 4.06 12.62 38.03
N THR A 181 4.05 12.32 36.74
CA THR A 181 3.18 12.97 35.74
C THR A 181 2.21 11.94 35.20
N SER A 182 0.98 11.94 35.72
CA SER A 182 -0.09 11.02 35.28
C SER A 182 -0.52 11.34 33.85
N GLU A 183 -0.08 10.56 32.86
CA GLU A 183 -0.68 10.59 31.53
C GLU A 183 -2.07 9.91 31.52
N ASN A 184 -2.98 10.39 30.66
CA ASN A 184 -4.32 9.83 30.54
C ASN A 184 -4.29 8.44 29.90
N LEU A 185 -5.15 7.54 30.39
CA LEU A 185 -5.31 6.20 29.83
C LEU A 185 -5.79 6.29 28.36
N ARG A 186 -4.93 5.93 27.40
CA ARG A 186 -5.28 5.84 25.98
C ARG A 186 -5.64 4.39 25.62
N THR A 187 -6.84 4.19 25.07
CA THR A 187 -7.36 2.86 24.65
C THR A 187 -7.17 2.57 23.17
N GLU A 188 -6.61 3.51 22.41
CA GLU A 188 -6.39 3.40 20.96
C GLU A 188 -4.90 3.41 20.62
N ASN A 189 -4.44 2.41 19.87
CA ASN A 189 -3.11 2.42 19.27
C ASN A 189 -3.14 3.30 18.02
N THR A 190 -2.65 4.53 18.14
CA THR A 190 -2.40 5.39 16.99
C THR A 190 -1.05 5.01 16.36
N MET A 191 -0.97 5.04 15.03
CA MET A 191 0.31 4.88 14.34
C MET A 191 1.12 6.17 14.51
N ARG A 192 2.41 6.06 14.82
CA ARG A 192 3.28 7.22 14.93
C ARG A 192 3.42 7.86 13.54
N LYS A 193 3.26 9.18 13.45
CA LYS A 193 3.64 9.92 12.24
C LYS A 193 5.16 9.87 12.09
N LEU A 194 5.63 9.36 10.95
CA LEU A 194 7.04 9.36 10.61
C LEU A 194 7.58 10.79 10.67
N THR A 195 8.76 10.95 11.23
CA THR A 195 9.44 12.25 11.17
C THR A 195 9.93 12.50 9.75
N GLU A 196 10.02 13.77 9.33
CA GLU A 196 10.54 14.13 8.01
C GLU A 196 11.92 13.49 7.73
N GLU A 197 12.79 13.40 8.74
CA GLU A 197 14.11 12.77 8.57
C GLU A 197 14.03 11.27 8.26
N GLU A 198 13.07 10.57 8.86
CA GLU A 198 12.82 9.14 8.63
C GLU A 198 12.18 8.93 7.24
N GLU A 199 11.27 9.82 6.80
CA GLU A 199 10.71 9.80 5.43
C GLU A 199 11.80 9.99 4.37
N LEU A 200 12.68 10.97 4.58
CA LEU A 200 13.82 11.20 3.69
C LEU A 200 14.78 10.00 3.67
N GLN A 201 14.95 9.31 4.81
CA GLN A 201 15.83 8.15 4.89
C GLN A 201 15.31 6.96 4.05
N ASP A 202 14.02 6.67 4.10
CA ASP A 202 13.39 5.63 3.26
C ASP A 202 13.54 5.94 1.76
N LEU A 203 13.42 7.24 1.39
CA LEU A 203 13.65 7.70 0.02
C LEU A 203 15.11 7.48 -0.41
N TYR A 204 16.07 7.84 0.45
CA TYR A 204 17.49 7.67 0.19
C TYR A 204 17.88 6.21 0.03
N ASP A 205 17.31 5.32 0.83
CA ASP A 205 17.57 3.88 0.74
C ASP A 205 17.02 3.28 -0.57
N THR A 206 15.92 3.84 -1.09
CA THR A 206 15.37 3.46 -2.40
C THR A 206 16.31 3.87 -3.53
N VAL A 207 16.80 5.11 -3.51
CA VAL A 207 17.75 5.62 -4.52
C VAL A 207 19.08 4.86 -4.48
N ARG A 208 19.56 4.51 -3.27
CA ARG A 208 20.71 3.64 -3.04
C ARG A 208 20.57 2.27 -3.70
N LYS A 209 19.42 1.63 -3.54
CA LYS A 209 19.12 0.32 -4.16
C LYS A 209 19.13 0.41 -5.68
N ASN A 210 18.57 1.48 -6.23
CA ASN A 210 18.49 1.69 -7.67
C ASN A 210 19.84 2.08 -8.30
N LYS A 211 20.86 2.44 -7.49
CA LYS A 211 22.17 2.96 -7.95
C LYS A 211 22.03 4.05 -9.01
N ALA A 212 20.97 4.84 -8.90
CA ALA A 212 20.71 5.91 -9.83
C ALA A 212 21.73 7.02 -9.61
N LYS A 213 22.06 7.74 -10.68
CA LYS A 213 22.93 8.92 -10.67
C LYS A 213 22.14 10.15 -11.12
N GLY A 214 22.50 11.32 -10.59
CA GLY A 214 21.94 12.60 -11.00
C GLY A 214 22.83 13.31 -12.02
N TYR A 215 22.23 14.15 -12.87
CA TYR A 215 22.98 14.97 -13.83
C TYR A 215 22.48 16.41 -13.79
N VAL A 216 23.41 17.35 -13.63
CA VAL A 216 23.14 18.79 -13.58
C VAL A 216 24.09 19.52 -14.52
N ARG A 217 23.60 20.54 -15.21
CA ARG A 217 24.42 21.46 -16.00
C ARG A 217 24.39 22.84 -15.41
N PHE A 218 25.58 23.39 -15.24
CA PHE A 218 25.81 24.77 -14.90
C PHE A 218 26.05 25.56 -16.17
N ILE A 219 25.25 26.61 -16.35
CA ILE A 219 25.48 27.60 -17.40
C ILE A 219 26.13 28.79 -16.73
N THR A 220 27.43 28.95 -16.95
CA THR A 220 28.23 30.04 -16.39
C THR A 220 28.60 31.05 -17.47
N THR A 221 29.05 32.24 -17.07
CA THR A 221 29.62 33.23 -17.99
C THR A 221 30.85 32.71 -18.74
N GLY A 222 31.60 31.77 -18.16
CA GLY A 222 32.77 31.15 -18.80
C GLY A 222 32.43 29.97 -19.72
N GLY A 223 31.20 29.47 -19.71
CA GLY A 223 30.79 28.30 -20.48
C GLY A 223 29.94 27.32 -19.66
N MET A 224 29.77 26.11 -20.19
CA MET A 224 28.91 25.09 -19.59
C MET A 224 29.74 24.03 -18.85
N LEU A 225 29.31 23.67 -17.64
CA LEU A 225 29.88 22.55 -16.87
C LEU A 225 28.79 21.50 -16.65
N ASN A 226 29.06 20.26 -17.07
CA ASN A 226 28.17 19.13 -16.82
C ASN A 226 28.70 18.33 -15.64
N ILE A 227 27.86 18.14 -14.62
CA ILE A 227 28.19 17.49 -13.36
C ILE A 227 27.35 16.22 -13.22
N GLU A 228 28.03 15.11 -12.94
CA GLU A 228 27.44 13.85 -12.50
C GLU A 228 27.43 13.82 -10.97
N LEU A 229 26.29 13.46 -10.38
CA LEU A 229 26.07 13.41 -8.95
C LEU A 229 25.97 11.96 -8.47
N HIS A 230 26.71 11.62 -7.41
CA HIS A 230 26.73 10.31 -6.76
C HIS A 230 25.59 10.16 -5.75
N THR A 231 24.34 10.17 -6.27
CA THR A 231 23.12 10.07 -5.46
C THR A 231 22.97 8.73 -4.74
N ASP A 232 23.68 7.71 -5.21
CA ASP A 232 23.75 6.39 -4.57
C ASP A 232 24.62 6.38 -3.31
N ILE A 233 25.73 7.12 -3.29
CA ILE A 233 26.67 7.08 -2.16
C ILE A 233 26.28 8.11 -1.10
N VAL A 234 26.10 9.36 -1.54
CA VAL A 234 25.84 10.53 -0.70
C VAL A 234 24.48 11.16 -1.03
N PRO A 235 23.38 10.47 -0.66
CA PRO A 235 22.05 10.86 -1.06
C PRO A 235 21.59 12.17 -0.40
N ARG A 236 21.95 12.42 0.86
CA ARG A 236 21.51 13.65 1.57
C ARG A 236 22.17 14.89 0.97
N THR A 237 23.45 14.78 0.66
CA THR A 237 24.23 15.88 0.07
C THR A 237 23.74 16.20 -1.35
N THR A 238 23.46 15.17 -2.14
CA THR A 238 22.97 15.33 -3.51
C THR A 238 21.51 15.80 -3.57
N ASP A 239 20.64 15.33 -2.67
CA ASP A 239 19.26 15.83 -2.55
C ASP A 239 19.24 17.32 -2.22
N ASN A 240 20.06 17.76 -1.24
CA ASN A 240 20.22 19.17 -0.92
C ASN A 240 20.60 20.01 -2.16
N PHE A 241 21.60 19.55 -2.90
CA PHE A 241 22.08 20.25 -4.09
C PHE A 241 21.01 20.30 -5.20
N LEU A 242 20.32 19.18 -5.46
CA LEU A 242 19.26 19.11 -6.47
C LEU A 242 18.07 20.00 -6.10
N ARG A 243 17.63 20.01 -4.83
CA ARG A 243 16.57 20.91 -4.34
C ARG A 243 16.93 22.37 -4.53
N LEU A 244 18.18 22.75 -4.25
CA LEU A 244 18.66 24.13 -4.45
C LEU A 244 18.69 24.51 -5.93
N CYS A 245 19.10 23.60 -6.81
CA CYS A 245 19.06 23.83 -8.26
C CYS A 245 17.63 24.01 -8.77
N GLU A 246 16.69 23.20 -8.30
CA GLU A 246 15.28 23.29 -8.73
C GLU A 246 14.56 24.52 -8.21
N ARG A 247 14.99 25.06 -7.07
CA ARG A 247 14.52 26.33 -6.52
C ARG A 247 15.22 27.54 -7.15
N ASN A 248 16.07 27.34 -8.16
CA ASN A 248 16.87 28.39 -8.80
C ASN A 248 17.71 29.18 -7.79
N TYR A 249 18.14 28.54 -6.69
CA TYR A 249 18.89 29.21 -5.61
C TYR A 249 20.28 29.66 -6.06
N TYR A 250 20.84 28.95 -7.03
CA TYR A 250 22.18 29.21 -7.56
C TYR A 250 22.19 30.17 -8.75
N ASP A 251 21.02 30.63 -9.21
CA ASP A 251 20.92 31.55 -10.33
C ASP A 251 21.54 32.90 -9.98
N ASN A 252 22.33 33.43 -10.91
CA ASN A 252 23.13 34.65 -10.76
C ASN A 252 24.12 34.67 -9.59
N THR A 253 24.49 33.51 -9.02
CA THR A 253 25.49 33.44 -7.94
C THR A 253 26.91 33.51 -8.50
N ILE A 254 27.84 34.08 -7.73
CA ILE A 254 29.24 34.23 -8.14
C ILE A 254 30.14 33.14 -7.54
N PHE A 255 31.21 32.81 -8.26
CA PHE A 255 32.35 32.12 -7.67
C PHE A 255 33.24 33.14 -6.97
N HIS A 256 33.09 33.25 -5.66
CA HIS A 256 33.75 34.29 -4.86
C HIS A 256 35.20 33.96 -4.52
N ARG A 257 35.63 32.70 -4.69
CA ARG A 257 37.00 32.26 -4.36
C ARG A 257 37.55 31.30 -5.41
N LEU A 258 38.72 31.61 -5.94
CA LEU A 258 39.49 30.82 -6.89
C LEU A 258 40.92 30.73 -6.37
N ILE A 259 41.42 29.52 -6.14
CA ILE A 259 42.82 29.28 -5.78
C ILE A 259 43.44 28.40 -6.84
N LYS A 260 44.47 28.93 -7.51
CA LYS A 260 45.22 28.23 -8.55
C LYS A 260 45.74 26.88 -8.04
N ASN A 261 45.57 25.84 -8.86
CA ASN A 261 45.96 24.46 -8.58
C ASN A 261 45.34 23.85 -7.32
N PHE A 262 44.22 24.41 -6.85
CA PHE A 262 43.56 23.94 -5.64
C PHE A 262 42.06 23.77 -5.87
N MET A 263 41.27 24.85 -5.80
CA MET A 263 39.82 24.78 -5.93
C MET A 263 39.17 26.08 -6.40
N LEU A 264 37.98 25.94 -6.97
CA LEU A 264 37.04 26.99 -7.32
C LEU A 264 35.80 26.84 -6.41
N GLN A 265 35.51 27.83 -5.56
CA GLN A 265 34.42 27.79 -4.58
C GLN A 265 33.29 28.77 -4.94
N GLY A 266 32.05 28.30 -4.78
CA GLY A 266 30.83 29.03 -5.09
C GLY A 266 29.63 28.57 -4.26
N GLY A 267 28.42 28.91 -4.71
CA GLY A 267 27.18 28.50 -4.05
C GLY A 267 26.77 29.35 -2.84
N ASP A 268 27.31 30.57 -2.73
CA ASP A 268 26.85 31.60 -1.77
C ASP A 268 26.07 32.70 -2.52
N PRO A 269 24.77 32.87 -2.29
CA PRO A 269 23.97 33.92 -2.93
C PRO A 269 24.36 35.33 -2.48
N THR A 270 24.98 35.47 -1.31
CA THR A 270 25.44 36.77 -0.82
C THR A 270 26.78 37.18 -1.45
N GLY A 271 27.52 36.23 -2.03
CA GLY A 271 28.86 36.47 -2.60
C GLY A 271 29.93 36.84 -1.57
N THR A 272 29.63 36.76 -0.26
CA THR A 272 30.56 37.13 0.83
C THR A 272 31.49 35.99 1.23
N GLY A 273 31.13 34.75 0.91
CA GLY A 273 31.81 33.52 1.30
C GLY A 273 31.39 32.96 2.66
N LYS A 274 30.52 33.66 3.40
CA LYS A 274 29.99 33.22 4.71
C LYS A 274 28.51 32.87 4.68
N GLY A 275 27.82 33.20 3.59
CA GLY A 275 26.39 32.97 3.45
C GLY A 275 26.05 31.55 3.01
N GLY A 276 24.78 31.35 2.65
CA GLY A 276 24.28 30.07 2.17
C GLY A 276 23.44 29.33 3.21
N GLN A 277 22.36 28.70 2.74
CA GLN A 277 21.42 27.91 3.53
C GLN A 277 21.17 26.58 2.81
N SER A 278 20.88 25.52 3.54
CA SER A 278 20.52 24.24 2.89
C SER A 278 19.13 24.32 2.24
N GLY A 279 18.86 23.39 1.32
CA GLY A 279 17.54 23.19 0.70
C GLY A 279 16.52 22.50 1.62
N PHE A 280 16.94 22.06 2.81
CA PHE A 280 16.08 21.43 3.81
C PHE A 280 15.22 22.46 4.56
N GLU A 281 14.22 21.98 5.27
CA GLU A 281 13.31 22.84 6.02
C GLU A 281 14.03 23.65 7.10
N GLY A 282 13.78 24.96 7.11
CA GLY A 282 14.45 25.91 8.00
C GLY A 282 15.92 26.17 7.70
N GLY A 283 16.44 25.77 6.52
CA GLY A 283 17.80 26.12 6.07
C GLY A 283 18.93 25.61 6.97
N ARG A 284 18.66 24.57 7.78
CA ARG A 284 19.57 24.05 8.81
C ARG A 284 20.77 23.35 8.19
N ALA A 285 21.91 23.39 8.88
CA ALA A 285 23.06 22.62 8.45
C ALA A 285 22.79 21.11 8.54
N PHE A 286 23.42 20.33 7.67
CA PHE A 286 23.25 18.88 7.63
C PHE A 286 24.56 18.11 7.80
N LYS A 287 24.44 16.83 8.16
CA LYS A 287 25.55 15.92 8.45
C LYS A 287 26.48 15.72 7.25
N ASP A 288 27.76 15.47 7.53
CA ASP A 288 28.70 15.06 6.50
C ASP A 288 28.46 13.62 6.08
N GLU A 289 28.72 13.32 4.81
CA GLU A 289 28.65 11.97 4.25
C GLU A 289 29.99 11.66 3.58
N TYR A 290 30.74 10.72 4.16
CA TYR A 290 32.04 10.30 3.67
C TYR A 290 31.99 8.85 3.19
N ASP A 291 32.67 8.56 2.09
CA ASP A 291 32.83 7.21 1.55
C ASP A 291 34.25 7.07 0.98
N SER A 292 34.88 5.91 1.22
CA SER A 292 36.26 5.66 0.78
C SER A 292 36.43 5.61 -0.74
N ARG A 293 35.34 5.38 -1.49
CA ARG A 293 35.33 5.41 -2.96
C ARG A 293 35.38 6.83 -3.52
N LEU A 294 34.99 7.83 -2.72
CA LEU A 294 34.91 9.21 -3.12
C LEU A 294 36.07 10.01 -2.51
N MET A 295 37.17 10.06 -3.26
CA MET A 295 38.37 10.81 -2.88
C MET A 295 38.58 11.99 -3.83
N HIS A 296 39.29 13.03 -3.37
CA HIS A 296 39.64 14.20 -4.19
C HIS A 296 40.82 13.90 -5.12
N GLN A 297 40.63 12.89 -5.99
CA GLN A 297 41.61 12.49 -7.00
C GLN A 297 41.27 13.09 -8.36
N GLY A 298 42.20 13.89 -8.88
CA GLY A 298 42.09 14.56 -10.17
C GLY A 298 41.32 15.88 -10.13
N PRO A 299 41.35 16.63 -11.24
CA PRO A 299 40.54 17.82 -11.43
C PRO A 299 39.05 17.45 -11.64
N GLY A 300 38.17 18.37 -11.26
CA GLY A 300 36.74 18.26 -11.50
C GLY A 300 35.96 17.48 -10.44
N VAL A 301 36.51 17.23 -9.26
CA VAL A 301 35.75 16.65 -8.14
C VAL A 301 34.93 17.76 -7.48
N VAL A 302 33.65 17.50 -7.22
CA VAL A 302 32.71 18.46 -6.62
C VAL A 302 32.40 18.04 -5.19
N SER A 303 32.64 18.96 -4.26
CA SER A 303 32.55 18.72 -2.81
C SER A 303 31.89 19.87 -2.07
N MET A 304 31.28 19.59 -0.92
CA MET A 304 30.65 20.61 -0.07
C MET A 304 31.69 21.40 0.72
N ALA A 305 31.52 22.73 0.76
CA ALA A 305 32.25 23.58 1.69
C ALA A 305 31.57 23.57 3.07
N ASN A 306 32.38 23.45 4.12
CA ASN A 306 31.92 23.42 5.52
C ASN A 306 32.81 24.27 6.42
N ASN A 307 32.32 24.59 7.61
CA ASN A 307 33.05 25.34 8.65
C ASN A 307 33.39 24.44 9.86
N GLY A 308 33.43 23.12 9.64
CA GLY A 308 33.55 22.11 10.69
C GLY A 308 32.63 20.91 10.43
N LYS A 309 32.72 19.91 11.30
CA LYS A 309 31.97 18.65 11.17
C LYS A 309 30.46 18.91 11.18
N ASN A 310 29.74 18.31 10.23
CA ASN A 310 28.28 18.35 10.10
C ASN A 310 27.70 19.77 9.91
N THR A 311 28.45 20.66 9.24
CA THR A 311 28.03 22.05 9.00
C THR A 311 27.75 22.37 7.53
N ASN A 312 27.34 21.38 6.73
CA ASN A 312 27.09 21.58 5.30
C ASN A 312 25.85 22.46 5.06
N ARG A 313 25.93 23.37 4.08
CA ARG A 313 24.85 24.29 3.69
C ARG A 313 24.62 24.27 2.17
N SER A 314 24.75 25.40 1.47
CA SER A 314 24.66 25.48 0.00
C SER A 314 26.00 25.59 -0.71
N GLN A 315 27.06 25.98 0.00
CA GLN A 315 28.35 26.26 -0.63
C GLN A 315 29.04 24.98 -1.07
N PHE A 316 29.63 25.00 -2.24
CA PHE A 316 30.39 23.89 -2.80
C PHE A 316 31.66 24.41 -3.47
N PHE A 317 32.59 23.51 -3.71
CA PHE A 317 33.78 23.80 -4.49
C PHE A 317 34.07 22.69 -5.49
N VAL A 318 34.75 23.06 -6.57
CA VAL A 318 35.25 22.16 -7.61
C VAL A 318 36.77 22.13 -7.51
N SER A 319 37.35 20.93 -7.43
CA SER A 319 38.80 20.76 -7.42
C SER A 319 39.41 21.09 -8.78
N LEU A 320 40.51 21.85 -8.79
CA LEU A 320 41.30 22.10 -10.00
C LEU A 320 42.50 21.15 -10.10
N LYS A 321 42.87 20.52 -8.99
CA LYS A 321 43.93 19.51 -8.88
C LYS A 321 43.52 18.46 -7.84
N SER A 322 44.25 17.35 -7.78
CA SER A 322 44.11 16.35 -6.72
C SER A 322 44.44 16.96 -5.35
N CYS A 323 43.53 16.83 -4.38
CA CYS A 323 43.61 17.47 -3.07
C CYS A 323 43.37 16.47 -1.93
N GLN A 324 44.30 15.53 -1.73
CA GLN A 324 44.14 14.44 -0.75
C GLN A 324 43.96 14.91 0.71
N HIS A 325 44.43 16.10 1.06
CA HIS A 325 44.31 16.65 2.42
C HIS A 325 42.87 17.05 2.81
N LEU A 326 41.95 17.10 1.84
CA LEU A 326 40.52 17.38 2.01
C LEU A 326 39.67 16.11 2.14
N ASP A 327 40.28 14.94 1.89
CA ASP A 327 39.62 13.64 2.04
C ASP A 327 39.13 13.45 3.48
N MET A 328 37.93 12.89 3.64
CA MET A 328 37.26 12.69 4.94
C MET A 328 36.99 13.96 5.76
N LYS A 329 37.18 15.16 5.16
CA LYS A 329 36.82 16.46 5.77
C LYS A 329 35.69 17.16 5.05
N HIS A 330 35.61 16.97 3.73
CA HIS A 330 34.55 17.51 2.89
C HIS A 330 33.80 16.37 2.22
N SER A 331 32.47 16.51 2.17
CA SER A 331 31.61 15.51 1.53
C SER A 331 31.71 15.67 0.01
N VAL A 332 32.35 14.71 -0.65
CA VAL A 332 32.41 14.62 -2.12
C VAL A 332 31.08 14.09 -2.60
N PHE A 333 30.43 14.77 -3.55
CA PHE A 333 29.10 14.38 -4.02
C PHE A 333 28.91 14.34 -5.53
N GLY A 334 29.89 14.80 -6.29
CA GLY A 334 29.83 14.72 -7.74
C GLY A 334 31.17 14.87 -8.41
N ARG A 335 31.14 14.74 -9.73
CA ARG A 335 32.29 14.93 -10.61
C ARG A 335 31.86 15.64 -11.89
N VAL A 336 32.71 16.54 -12.37
CA VAL A 336 32.55 17.20 -13.66
C VAL A 336 32.89 16.19 -14.76
N VAL A 337 31.92 15.92 -15.61
CA VAL A 337 32.03 15.00 -16.77
C VAL A 337 32.23 15.78 -18.07
N GLY A 338 31.74 17.02 -18.14
CA GLY A 338 31.88 17.88 -19.31
C GLY A 338 32.29 19.30 -18.92
N GLY A 339 33.16 19.91 -19.72
CA GLY A 339 33.68 21.27 -19.48
C GLY A 339 34.97 21.32 -18.67
N LEU A 340 35.76 20.24 -18.64
CA LEU A 340 37.09 20.23 -17.99
C LEU A 340 38.04 21.29 -18.55
N GLN A 341 37.96 21.56 -19.86
CA GLN A 341 38.74 22.63 -20.52
C GLN A 341 38.46 24.01 -19.93
N LEU A 342 37.22 24.27 -19.52
CA LEU A 342 36.86 25.53 -18.86
C LEU A 342 37.56 25.62 -17.50
N LEU A 343 37.58 24.54 -16.71
CA LEU A 343 38.29 24.52 -15.42
C LEU A 343 39.79 24.78 -15.59
N GLU A 344 40.40 24.27 -16.65
CA GLU A 344 41.81 24.52 -16.97
C GLU A 344 42.07 25.98 -17.31
N VAL A 345 41.20 26.60 -18.13
CA VAL A 345 41.28 28.05 -18.43
C VAL A 345 41.09 28.89 -17.16
N LEU A 346 40.14 28.52 -16.31
CA LEU A 346 39.89 29.20 -15.04
C LEU A 346 41.08 29.09 -14.08
N ASN A 347 41.81 27.97 -14.12
CA ASN A 347 43.01 27.80 -13.30
C ASN A 347 44.14 28.79 -13.65
N GLY A 348 44.16 29.31 -14.88
CA GLY A 348 45.13 30.30 -15.33
C GLY A 348 44.83 31.74 -14.89
N TRP A 349 43.60 32.03 -14.43
CA TRP A 349 43.14 33.40 -14.18
C TRP A 349 43.79 34.05 -12.97
N GLU A 350 44.03 35.36 -13.04
CA GLU A 350 44.57 36.14 -11.93
C GLU A 350 43.52 36.39 -10.84
N THR A 351 43.97 36.30 -9.60
CA THR A 351 43.17 36.40 -8.39
C THR A 351 43.69 37.54 -7.52
N ASP A 352 42.78 38.24 -6.86
CA ASP A 352 43.08 39.29 -5.90
C ASP A 352 43.63 38.72 -4.58
N SER A 353 44.08 39.59 -3.67
CA SER A 353 44.62 39.27 -2.34
C SER A 353 43.63 38.52 -1.43
N LYS A 354 42.32 38.55 -1.74
CA LYS A 354 41.26 37.79 -1.05
C LYS A 354 40.87 36.51 -1.79
N ASP A 355 41.73 36.00 -2.67
CA ASP A 355 41.48 34.86 -3.56
C ASP A 355 40.26 35.06 -4.51
N LYS A 356 39.79 36.30 -4.68
CA LYS A 356 38.64 36.61 -5.54
C LYS A 356 39.13 36.76 -6.99
N PRO A 357 38.51 36.11 -7.99
CA PRO A 357 38.94 36.24 -9.37
C PRO A 357 38.76 37.68 -9.87
N THR A 358 39.73 38.19 -10.62
CA THR A 358 39.68 39.54 -11.23
C THR A 358 38.52 39.67 -12.22
N LYS A 359 38.29 38.63 -13.01
CA LYS A 359 37.12 38.49 -13.88
C LYS A 359 36.02 37.73 -13.13
N GLU A 360 34.86 38.34 -12.99
CA GLU A 360 33.73 37.72 -12.31
C GLU A 360 33.20 36.51 -13.10
N ILE A 361 33.15 35.36 -12.43
CA ILE A 361 32.51 34.14 -12.95
C ILE A 361 31.17 34.03 -12.25
N ARG A 362 30.09 34.11 -13.03
CA ARG A 362 28.72 34.00 -12.54
C ARG A 362 28.10 32.71 -13.06
N LEU A 363 27.44 32.00 -12.17
CA LEU A 363 26.52 30.91 -12.50
C LEU A 363 25.20 31.56 -12.90
N ILE A 364 24.89 31.58 -14.19
CA ILE A 364 23.71 32.25 -14.75
C ILE A 364 22.47 31.47 -14.36
N ARG A 365 22.47 30.16 -14.66
CA ARG A 365 21.38 29.25 -14.31
C ARG A 365 21.85 27.81 -14.13
N THR A 366 21.06 27.02 -13.40
CA THR A 366 21.25 25.58 -13.25
C THR A 366 20.16 24.77 -13.93
N GLU A 367 20.54 23.80 -14.76
CA GLU A 367 19.61 22.88 -15.44
C GLU A 367 19.77 21.47 -14.89
N VAL A 368 18.68 20.88 -14.37
CA VAL A 368 18.68 19.51 -13.86
C VAL A 368 18.17 18.57 -14.97
N PHE A 369 19.04 17.68 -15.46
CA PHE A 369 18.67 16.71 -16.51
C PHE A 369 18.01 15.46 -15.95
N LYS A 370 18.53 14.96 -14.84
CA LYS A 370 18.03 13.75 -14.19
C LYS A 370 18.03 13.94 -12.68
N ASN A 371 16.84 13.86 -12.08
CA ASN A 371 16.66 13.87 -10.64
C ASN A 371 16.10 12.51 -10.17
N PRO A 372 16.94 11.63 -9.60
CA PRO A 372 16.50 10.31 -9.16
C PRO A 372 15.57 10.36 -7.94
N PHE A 373 15.62 11.43 -7.12
CA PHE A 373 14.74 11.57 -5.96
C PHE A 373 13.30 11.87 -6.37
N LYS A 374 13.10 12.69 -7.41
CA LYS A 374 11.77 12.94 -7.97
C LYS A 374 11.16 11.69 -8.60
N GLU A 375 11.96 10.92 -9.33
CA GLU A 375 11.52 9.64 -9.90
C GLU A 375 11.08 8.66 -8.80
N ALA A 376 11.87 8.54 -7.72
CA ALA A 376 11.55 7.69 -6.59
C ALA A 376 10.30 8.17 -5.82
N LEU A 377 10.13 9.47 -5.61
CA LEU A 377 8.91 10.04 -5.01
C LEU A 377 7.68 9.79 -5.87
N ALA A 378 7.80 9.97 -7.19
CA ALA A 378 6.71 9.69 -8.13
C ALA A 378 6.35 8.20 -8.16
N GLU A 379 7.33 7.31 -8.05
CA GLU A 379 7.09 5.87 -7.96
C GLU A 379 6.44 5.46 -6.64
N ALA A 380 6.83 6.07 -5.52
CA ALA A 380 6.19 5.86 -4.23
C ALA A 380 4.74 6.37 -4.19
N ALA A 381 4.44 7.45 -4.92
CA ALA A 381 3.10 8.02 -5.03
C ALA A 381 2.14 7.20 -5.93
N LYS A 382 2.66 6.35 -6.82
CA LYS A 382 1.81 5.50 -7.66
C LYS A 382 1.06 4.50 -6.78
N PRO A 383 -0.27 4.35 -6.96
CA PRO A 383 -1.02 3.32 -6.24
C PRO A 383 -0.44 1.96 -6.65
N LYS A 384 0.16 1.24 -5.70
CA LYS A 384 0.54 -0.16 -5.92
C LYS A 384 -0.76 -0.94 -6.02
N ASP A 385 -0.95 -1.67 -7.13
CA ASP A 385 -2.07 -2.59 -7.27
C ASP A 385 -2.04 -3.58 -6.11
N GLU A 386 -3.03 -3.48 -5.22
CA GLU A 386 -3.20 -4.45 -4.14
C GLU A 386 -3.40 -5.82 -4.79
N LYS A 387 -2.45 -6.74 -4.56
CA LYS A 387 -2.70 -8.14 -4.85
C LYS A 387 -3.91 -8.51 -3.99
N VAL A 388 -5.06 -8.73 -4.61
CA VAL A 388 -6.25 -9.24 -3.94
C VAL A 388 -5.84 -10.57 -3.32
N ILE A 389 -5.64 -10.56 -2.00
CA ILE A 389 -5.41 -11.78 -1.24
C ILE A 389 -6.79 -12.38 -1.08
N ASP A 390 -7.07 -13.44 -1.84
CA ASP A 390 -8.33 -14.16 -1.72
C ASP A 390 -8.51 -14.59 -0.25
N PRO A 391 -9.60 -14.16 0.44
CA PRO A 391 -9.78 -14.42 1.88
C PRO A 391 -10.00 -15.90 2.21
N VAL A 392 -10.16 -16.75 1.19
CA VAL A 392 -10.27 -18.22 1.28
C VAL A 392 -8.91 -18.90 1.07
N ALA A 393 -7.86 -18.16 0.68
CA ALA A 393 -6.53 -18.70 0.52
C ALA A 393 -5.90 -18.97 1.88
N THR A 394 -6.03 -20.21 2.35
CA THR A 394 -5.27 -20.75 3.49
C THR A 394 -3.76 -20.55 3.29
N TRP A 395 -3.00 -20.57 4.38
CA TRP A 395 -1.52 -20.54 4.41
C TRP A 395 -0.85 -21.49 3.39
N PHE A 396 -1.54 -22.57 2.98
CA PHE A 396 -1.06 -23.54 1.99
C PHE A 396 -1.27 -23.14 0.52
N SER A 397 -2.26 -22.31 0.20
CA SER A 397 -2.61 -21.96 -1.20
C SER A 397 -1.79 -20.81 -1.79
N ASN A 398 -1.00 -20.09 -0.97
CA ASN A 398 -0.09 -19.03 -1.44
C ASN A 398 1.31 -19.53 -1.83
N ARG A 399 1.59 -20.84 -1.74
CA ARG A 399 2.69 -21.42 -2.51
C ARG A 399 2.26 -21.46 -3.97
N ARG A 400 2.61 -20.44 -4.74
CA ARG A 400 2.81 -20.67 -6.18
C ARG A 400 3.86 -21.77 -6.28
N ASP A 401 3.51 -22.87 -6.93
CA ASP A 401 4.47 -23.92 -7.21
C ASP A 401 5.68 -23.28 -7.92
N PRO A 402 6.90 -23.38 -7.39
CA PRO A 402 8.09 -22.84 -8.04
C PRO A 402 8.36 -23.50 -9.41
N MET A 403 7.60 -24.54 -9.76
CA MET A 403 7.58 -25.21 -11.05
C MET A 403 6.83 -24.44 -12.15
N VAL A 404 5.91 -23.51 -11.81
CA VAL A 404 5.04 -22.83 -12.80
C VAL A 404 5.76 -21.71 -13.55
N GLU A 405 6.77 -21.08 -12.94
CA GLU A 405 7.56 -20.00 -13.57
C GLU A 405 8.70 -20.50 -14.48
N HIS A 406 8.99 -21.81 -14.50
CA HIS A 406 10.06 -22.38 -15.32
C HIS A 406 9.52 -23.17 -16.52
N LYS A 407 8.75 -22.52 -17.41
CA LYS A 407 8.34 -23.13 -18.70
C LYS A 407 9.51 -23.40 -19.67
N ASN A 408 10.69 -22.84 -19.43
CA ASN A 408 11.86 -22.94 -20.32
C ASN A 408 13.12 -23.46 -19.59
N ARG A 409 13.04 -24.63 -18.96
CA ARG A 409 14.23 -25.42 -18.61
C ARG A 409 14.13 -26.77 -19.30
N THR A 410 14.57 -26.84 -20.56
CA THR A 410 15.20 -28.05 -21.08
C THR A 410 16.53 -28.24 -20.35
N SER A 411 16.47 -28.80 -19.13
CA SER A 411 17.66 -29.39 -18.52
C SER A 411 17.90 -30.71 -19.23
N GLY A 412 18.92 -30.72 -20.09
CA GLY A 412 19.41 -31.94 -20.69
C GLY A 412 19.78 -32.97 -19.63
N THR A 413 19.54 -34.23 -20.00
CA THR A 413 20.21 -35.40 -19.43
C THR A 413 19.65 -35.84 -18.07
N VAL A 414 18.53 -36.57 -18.11
CA VAL A 414 18.37 -37.99 -17.72
C VAL A 414 16.87 -38.21 -17.45
N GLY A 415 16.23 -39.04 -18.27
CA GLY A 415 14.79 -39.37 -18.14
C GLY A 415 14.03 -39.27 -19.46
N LYS A 416 14.45 -40.03 -20.48
CA LYS A 416 13.89 -39.96 -21.85
C LYS A 416 12.74 -40.95 -22.12
N TYR A 417 12.14 -41.55 -21.08
CA TYR A 417 11.19 -42.67 -21.24
C TYR A 417 9.91 -42.60 -20.39
N LEU A 418 9.51 -41.42 -19.90
CA LEU A 418 8.13 -41.24 -19.42
C LEU A 418 7.61 -39.90 -19.94
N GLU A 419 6.89 -39.92 -21.07
CA GLU A 419 5.93 -38.86 -21.34
C GLU A 419 4.71 -39.10 -20.45
N GLU A 420 4.46 -38.17 -19.55
CA GLU A 420 3.31 -38.19 -18.65
C GLU A 420 2.04 -37.87 -19.45
N ALA A 421 1.50 -38.88 -20.11
CA ALA A 421 0.21 -38.78 -20.78
C ALA A 421 -0.88 -38.60 -19.71
N LEU A 422 -1.54 -37.44 -19.71
CA LEU A 422 -2.72 -37.19 -18.88
C LEU A 422 -3.75 -38.32 -19.10
N PRO A 423 -4.30 -38.92 -18.03
CA PRO A 423 -5.26 -40.00 -18.17
C PRO A 423 -6.56 -39.49 -18.80
N LEU A 424 -7.00 -40.12 -19.88
CA LEU A 424 -8.30 -39.87 -20.50
C LEU A 424 -9.41 -40.38 -19.58
N MET A 425 -10.52 -39.63 -19.54
CA MET A 425 -11.71 -40.06 -18.82
C MET A 425 -12.32 -41.33 -19.45
N PRO A 426 -12.99 -42.20 -18.67
CA PRO A 426 -13.54 -43.45 -19.18
C PRO A 426 -14.56 -43.20 -20.31
N GLY A 427 -14.27 -43.73 -21.50
CA GLY A 427 -15.16 -43.68 -22.68
C GLY A 427 -14.66 -42.83 -23.85
N GLU A 428 -13.59 -42.06 -23.69
CA GLU A 428 -13.07 -41.20 -24.75
C GLU A 428 -11.92 -41.89 -25.51
N LYS A 429 -12.09 -42.07 -26.84
CA LYS A 429 -11.05 -42.65 -27.72
C LYS A 429 -10.08 -41.55 -28.19
N ARG A 430 -8.78 -41.83 -28.14
CA ARG A 430 -7.73 -40.94 -28.67
C ARG A 430 -7.99 -40.64 -30.15
N LYS A 431 -7.90 -39.37 -30.55
CA LYS A 431 -7.99 -38.99 -31.97
C LYS A 431 -6.68 -39.35 -32.67
N ALA A 432 -6.75 -39.72 -33.95
CA ALA A 432 -5.60 -40.20 -34.72
C ALA A 432 -4.45 -39.18 -34.85
N LYS A 433 -4.71 -37.89 -34.58
CA LYS A 433 -3.69 -36.83 -34.61
C LYS A 433 -2.79 -36.80 -33.38
N ASP A 434 -3.17 -37.51 -32.31
CA ASP A 434 -2.50 -37.48 -31.00
C ASP A 434 -1.68 -38.77 -30.74
N LEU A 435 -1.51 -39.63 -31.76
CA LEU A 435 -0.70 -40.85 -31.68
C LEU A 435 0.73 -40.56 -32.16
N PRO A 436 1.76 -41.11 -31.50
CA PRO A 436 3.16 -40.92 -31.91
C PRO A 436 3.41 -41.54 -33.29
N ALA A 437 4.30 -40.90 -34.08
CA ALA A 437 4.51 -41.22 -35.49
C ALA A 437 4.86 -42.69 -35.77
N GLU A 438 5.53 -43.38 -34.84
CA GLU A 438 5.88 -44.80 -34.98
C GLU A 438 4.64 -45.71 -35.00
N GLU A 439 3.58 -45.43 -34.22
CA GLU A 439 2.35 -46.23 -34.23
C GLU A 439 1.53 -46.05 -35.52
N VAL A 440 1.68 -44.90 -36.18
CA VAL A 440 1.03 -44.60 -37.47
C VAL A 440 1.68 -45.40 -38.61
N GLU A 441 2.99 -45.70 -38.51
CA GLU A 441 3.69 -46.56 -39.47
C GLU A 441 3.26 -48.03 -39.34
N TYR A 442 3.03 -48.53 -38.12
CA TYR A 442 2.53 -49.90 -37.91
C TYR A 442 1.06 -50.09 -38.31
N ALA A 443 0.24 -49.02 -38.27
CA ALA A 443 -1.16 -49.07 -38.70
C ALA A 443 -1.36 -49.13 -40.23
N ASN A 444 -0.36 -48.70 -41.02
CA ASN A 444 -0.44 -48.63 -42.47
C ASN A 444 0.16 -49.83 -43.21
N VAL A 445 0.50 -50.91 -42.50
CA VAL A 445 0.93 -52.17 -43.14
C VAL A 445 -0.29 -52.85 -43.77
N THR A 446 -0.37 -52.85 -45.11
CA THR A 446 -1.38 -53.60 -45.85
C THR A 446 -1.31 -55.08 -45.50
N GLN A 447 -2.29 -55.60 -44.77
CA GLN A 447 -2.38 -57.03 -44.50
C GLN A 447 -2.72 -57.78 -45.79
N LYS A 448 -1.79 -58.60 -46.28
CA LYS A 448 -2.10 -59.60 -47.32
C LYS A 448 -3.12 -60.58 -46.74
N SER A 449 -4.27 -60.73 -47.39
CA SER A 449 -5.31 -61.67 -46.98
C SER A 449 -4.78 -63.11 -47.02
N LYS A 450 -4.59 -63.76 -45.87
CA LYS A 450 -4.46 -65.21 -45.81
C LYS A 450 -5.86 -65.82 -45.88
N LYS A 451 -6.20 -66.42 -47.02
CA LYS A 451 -7.36 -67.32 -47.15
C LYS A 451 -7.16 -68.51 -46.22
N VAL A 452 -7.99 -68.63 -45.20
CA VAL A 452 -8.11 -69.85 -44.38
C VAL A 452 -8.94 -70.86 -45.18
N ARG A 453 -8.32 -71.97 -45.59
CA ARG A 453 -9.04 -73.15 -46.12
C ARG A 453 -9.52 -73.98 -44.94
N THR A 454 -10.83 -74.08 -44.75
CA THR A 454 -11.48 -75.01 -43.83
C THR A 454 -11.66 -76.36 -44.51
N SER A 455 -10.93 -77.38 -44.07
CA SER A 455 -11.27 -78.80 -44.27
C SER A 455 -10.30 -79.67 -43.46
N PHE A 456 -10.71 -80.07 -42.26
CA PHE A 456 -10.12 -81.24 -41.61
C PHE A 456 -11.26 -82.10 -41.06
N ASP A 457 -11.35 -83.31 -41.61
CA ASP A 457 -12.41 -84.31 -41.44
C ASP A 457 -12.04 -85.28 -40.32
N PHE A 458 -13.00 -85.62 -39.46
CA PHE A 458 -12.82 -86.41 -38.22
C PHE A 458 -13.19 -87.89 -38.39
N SER A 459 -13.23 -88.42 -39.61
CA SER A 459 -13.71 -89.79 -39.90
C SER A 459 -12.65 -90.91 -39.85
N LYS A 460 -11.44 -90.65 -39.34
CA LYS A 460 -10.46 -91.70 -38.99
C LYS A 460 -9.66 -91.34 -37.73
N TRP A 461 -10.28 -91.50 -36.56
CA TRP A 461 -9.57 -92.09 -35.42
C TRP A 461 -10.51 -92.81 -34.47
#